data_AF-A0A1H0CYW1-F1
#
_entry.id   AF-A0A1H0CYW1-F1
#
_cell.length_a   1.000
_cell.length_b   1.000
_cell.length_c   1.000
_cell.angle_alpha   90.00
_cell.angle_beta   90.00
_cell.angle_gamma   90.00
#
_symmetry.space_group_name_H-M   'P 1'
#
loop_
_entity.id
_entity.type
_entity.pdbx_description
1 polymer ?
#
loop_
_entity_poly.entity_id
_entity_poly.type
_entity_poly.pdbx_seq_one_letter_code
_entity_poly.pdbx_strand_id
1 'polypeptide(L)'
;MIALTKNKLLLKKNFLSLTWTEIVKVLVETKNKIKNKVESIHEYTLLDEFLKSIIGVKKIMFFYEEEVLSVGAKNTIKAILKYNIHSCPDSYSYKDAMFITFRARGGVMDTLYKIDDILIIDVDLPSFSTIVKRTYPMYADRIIDYYEMIKKEKWARVKLHFYILSNDEKVILSHKPKAPRRQSHTYFKLYELLDSSKLIH
;
A
#
# COMPACT_ATOMS: atom_id res chain seq x y z
N MET A 1 -15.66 -17.01 -15.91
CA MET A 1 -14.94 -15.74 -15.64
C MET A 1 -13.68 -16.07 -14.86
N ILE A 2 -12.52 -15.50 -15.23
CA ILE A 2 -11.25 -15.75 -14.55
C ILE A 2 -10.98 -14.57 -13.62
N ALA A 3 -10.75 -14.84 -12.34
CA ALA A 3 -10.36 -13.85 -11.37
C ALA A 3 -8.92 -14.14 -10.91
N LEU A 4 -8.03 -13.18 -11.13
CA LEU A 4 -6.67 -13.21 -10.62
C LEU A 4 -6.65 -12.55 -9.25
N THR A 5 -6.34 -13.33 -8.23
CA THR A 5 -6.50 -12.92 -6.84
C THR A 5 -5.22 -13.19 -6.07
N LYS A 6 -5.04 -12.57 -4.90
CA LYS A 6 -3.91 -12.90 -4.03
C LYS A 6 -4.11 -14.25 -3.33
N ASN A 7 -5.35 -14.57 -2.96
CA ASN A 7 -5.74 -15.82 -2.31
C ASN A 7 -6.78 -16.56 -3.14
N LYS A 8 -6.82 -17.89 -2.99
CA LYS A 8 -7.80 -18.74 -3.65
C LYS A 8 -9.19 -18.44 -3.10
N LEU A 9 -10.05 -17.85 -3.91
CA LEU A 9 -11.43 -17.54 -3.53
C LEU A 9 -12.33 -18.74 -3.85
N LEU A 10 -13.15 -19.14 -2.88
CA LEU A 10 -14.28 -20.05 -3.11
C LEU A 10 -15.43 -19.25 -3.74
N LEU A 11 -15.37 -19.08 -5.06
CA LEU A 11 -16.43 -18.44 -5.82
C LEU A 11 -17.45 -19.49 -6.30
N LYS A 12 -18.72 -19.08 -6.40
CA LYS A 12 -19.83 -19.93 -6.87
C LYS A 12 -19.54 -20.55 -8.26
N LYS A 13 -20.27 -21.63 -8.59
CA LYS A 13 -20.15 -22.39 -9.87
C LYS A 13 -19.97 -21.43 -11.06
N ASN A 14 -18.93 -21.67 -11.87
CA ASN A 14 -18.50 -20.94 -13.09
C ASN A 14 -17.38 -19.87 -12.94
N PHE A 15 -16.68 -19.83 -11.80
CA PHE A 15 -15.50 -18.99 -11.59
C PHE A 15 -14.23 -19.81 -11.40
N LEU A 16 -13.15 -19.39 -12.09
CA LEU A 16 -11.80 -19.89 -11.85
C LEU A 16 -11.01 -18.80 -11.10
N SER A 17 -10.64 -19.08 -9.85
CA SER A 17 -9.75 -18.23 -9.05
C SER A 17 -8.34 -18.82 -9.12
N LEU A 18 -7.41 -18.01 -9.63
CA LEU A 18 -5.99 -18.32 -9.64
C LEU A 18 -5.26 -17.30 -8.78
N THR A 19 -4.38 -17.80 -7.92
CA THR A 19 -3.47 -16.95 -7.16
C THR A 19 -2.28 -16.51 -8.00
N TRP A 20 -1.69 -15.37 -7.66
CA TRP A 20 -0.40 -14.96 -8.24
C TRP A 20 0.70 -16.03 -8.06
N THR A 21 0.70 -16.72 -6.92
CA THR A 21 1.64 -17.83 -6.67
C THR A 21 1.36 -19.03 -7.57
N GLU A 22 0.09 -19.37 -7.82
CA GLU A 22 -0.30 -20.42 -8.78
C GLU A 22 0.12 -20.03 -10.20
N ILE A 23 -0.05 -18.77 -10.61
CA ILE A 23 0.42 -18.28 -11.91
C ILE A 23 1.94 -18.36 -12.03
N VAL A 24 2.68 -17.83 -11.06
CA VAL A 24 4.16 -17.87 -11.06
C VAL A 24 4.66 -19.31 -11.08
N LYS A 25 4.02 -20.21 -10.32
CA LYS A 25 4.35 -21.64 -10.32
C LYS A 25 4.15 -22.26 -11.70
N VAL A 26 3.00 -22.02 -12.35
CA VAL A 26 2.73 -22.52 -13.71
C VAL A 26 3.76 -22.00 -14.71
N LEU A 27 4.14 -20.71 -14.62
CA LEU A 27 5.14 -20.12 -15.50
C LEU A 27 6.52 -20.75 -15.28
N VAL A 28 6.97 -20.91 -14.04
CA VAL A 28 8.27 -21.54 -13.71
C VAL A 28 8.30 -23.01 -14.15
N GLU A 29 7.23 -23.76 -13.90
CA GLU A 29 7.15 -25.16 -14.34
C GLU A 29 7.18 -25.29 -15.86
N THR A 30 6.48 -24.40 -16.57
CA THR A 30 6.52 -24.32 -18.04
C THR A 30 7.93 -24.01 -18.53
N LYS A 31 8.60 -23.02 -17.93
CA LYS A 31 10.00 -22.67 -18.22
C LYS A 31 10.92 -23.88 -18.11
N ASN A 32 10.82 -24.62 -17.01
CA ASN A 32 11.67 -25.77 -16.74
C ASN A 32 11.42 -26.92 -17.73
N LYS A 33 10.17 -27.14 -18.16
CA LYS A 33 9.81 -28.16 -19.15
C LYS A 33 10.36 -27.86 -20.55
N ILE A 34 10.54 -26.59 -20.90
CA ILE A 34 11.00 -26.18 -22.24
C ILE A 34 12.49 -25.78 -22.30
N LYS A 35 13.17 -25.64 -21.14
CA LYS A 35 14.56 -25.16 -21.01
C LYS A 35 15.58 -25.83 -21.92
N ASN A 36 15.42 -27.13 -22.20
CA ASN A 36 16.39 -27.91 -22.98
C ASN A 36 15.87 -28.32 -24.36
N LYS A 37 14.73 -27.74 -24.81
CA LYS A 37 14.15 -28.05 -26.12
C LYS A 37 14.60 -26.98 -27.12
N VAL A 38 15.41 -27.40 -28.10
CA VAL A 38 15.96 -26.51 -29.14
C VAL A 38 14.83 -25.79 -29.90
N GLU A 39 13.73 -26.49 -30.16
CA GLU A 39 12.54 -25.95 -30.82
C GLU A 39 11.78 -24.90 -30.00
N SER A 40 12.10 -24.72 -28.71
CA SER A 40 11.37 -23.83 -27.79
C SER A 40 12.21 -22.65 -27.27
N ILE A 41 13.33 -22.34 -27.93
CA ILE A 41 14.27 -21.27 -27.52
C ILE A 41 13.58 -19.90 -27.46
N HIS A 42 12.68 -19.61 -28.41
CA HIS A 42 11.98 -18.33 -28.45
C HIS A 42 10.97 -18.20 -27.31
N GLU A 43 10.15 -19.22 -27.09
CA GLU A 43 9.17 -19.30 -26.00
C GLU A 43 9.86 -19.27 -24.64
N TYR A 44 11.00 -19.93 -24.50
CA TYR A 44 11.81 -19.88 -23.28
C TYR A 44 12.29 -18.45 -22.99
N THR A 45 12.76 -17.74 -24.03
CA THR A 45 13.25 -16.37 -23.90
C THR A 45 12.14 -15.41 -23.51
N LEU A 46 11.00 -15.46 -24.22
CA LEU A 46 9.84 -14.62 -23.90
C LEU A 46 9.32 -14.87 -22.48
N LEU A 47 9.25 -16.14 -22.07
CA LEU A 47 8.77 -16.53 -20.76
C LEU A 47 9.77 -16.17 -19.64
N ASP A 48 11.08 -16.21 -19.92
CA ASP A 48 12.11 -15.70 -19.01
C ASP A 48 12.04 -14.18 -18.84
N GLU A 49 11.86 -13.42 -19.93
CA GLU A 49 11.68 -11.96 -19.89
C GLU A 49 10.41 -11.57 -19.14
N PHE A 50 9.31 -12.28 -19.37
CA PHE A 50 8.05 -12.05 -18.68
C PHE A 50 8.13 -12.43 -17.19
N LEU A 51 8.80 -13.53 -16.84
CA LEU A 51 9.06 -13.86 -15.44
C LEU A 51 9.97 -12.81 -14.78
N LYS A 52 10.98 -12.30 -15.49
CA LYS A 52 11.83 -11.19 -15.01
C LYS A 52 11.06 -9.88 -14.91
N SER A 53 10.05 -9.61 -15.72
CA SER A 53 9.21 -8.41 -15.55
C SER A 53 8.26 -8.57 -14.36
N ILE A 54 7.70 -9.76 -14.13
CA ILE A 54 6.85 -10.02 -12.95
C ILE A 54 7.67 -10.04 -11.65
N ILE A 55 8.88 -10.62 -11.67
CA ILE A 55 9.70 -10.86 -10.47
C ILE A 55 10.75 -9.76 -10.25
N GLY A 56 11.28 -9.20 -11.34
CA GLY A 56 12.42 -8.29 -11.37
C GLY A 56 12.08 -6.81 -11.50
N VAL A 57 10.78 -6.43 -11.48
CA VAL A 57 10.41 -5.05 -11.15
C VAL A 57 10.81 -4.79 -9.70
N LYS A 58 12.02 -4.24 -9.53
CA LYS A 58 12.52 -3.57 -8.33
C LYS A 58 11.58 -2.40 -7.98
N LYS A 59 10.40 -2.72 -7.41
CA LYS A 59 9.49 -1.89 -6.59
C LYS A 59 8.06 -2.48 -6.48
N ILE A 60 7.69 -3.51 -7.24
CA ILE A 60 6.28 -3.97 -7.31
C ILE A 60 6.19 -5.49 -7.32
N MET A 61 6.69 -6.17 -6.27
CA MET A 61 6.13 -7.44 -5.79
C MET A 61 6.86 -7.89 -4.52
N PHE A 62 6.93 -7.01 -3.52
CA PHE A 62 6.93 -7.52 -2.15
C PHE A 62 5.51 -8.00 -1.91
N PHE A 63 5.34 -9.32 -1.77
CA PHE A 63 4.17 -9.86 -1.09
C PHE A 63 4.20 -9.29 0.32
N TYR A 64 3.58 -8.14 0.54
CA TYR A 64 3.36 -7.67 1.90
C TYR A 64 2.42 -8.71 2.51
N GLU A 65 2.92 -9.48 3.48
CA GLU A 65 2.07 -10.25 4.39
C GLU A 65 1.12 -9.33 5.18
N GLU A 66 1.34 -8.01 5.08
CA GLU A 66 0.73 -6.91 5.81
C GLU A 66 0.55 -5.71 4.87
N GLU A 67 -0.45 -5.76 3.98
CA GLU A 67 -0.66 -4.75 2.90
C GLU A 67 -1.29 -3.44 3.38
N VAL A 68 -1.89 -3.44 4.55
CA VAL A 68 -2.63 -2.29 5.07
C VAL A 68 -2.07 -1.85 6.41
N LEU A 69 -1.55 -0.63 6.46
CA LEU A 69 -1.19 0.06 7.68
C LEU A 69 -2.43 0.72 8.30
N SER A 70 -2.75 0.39 9.54
CA SER A 70 -3.85 1.01 10.29
C SER A 70 -3.29 1.87 11.41
N VAL A 71 -3.53 3.18 11.36
CA VAL A 71 -3.02 4.15 12.33
C VAL A 71 -4.13 4.99 12.95
N GLY A 72 -3.88 5.55 14.13
CA GLY A 72 -4.77 6.54 14.73
C GLY A 72 -4.45 7.93 14.18
N ALA A 73 -5.43 8.60 13.55
CA ALA A 73 -5.22 9.95 12.98
C ALA A 73 -5.47 11.09 13.98
N LYS A 74 -6.17 10.84 15.09
CA LYS A 74 -6.45 11.84 16.16
C LYS A 74 -6.78 13.24 15.60
N ASN A 75 -5.95 14.24 15.93
CA ASN A 75 -6.16 15.64 15.57
C ASN A 75 -5.83 15.96 14.10
N THR A 76 -5.07 15.09 13.41
CA THR A 76 -4.64 15.34 12.02
C THR A 76 -5.61 14.80 10.98
N ILE A 77 -6.67 14.08 11.37
CA ILE A 77 -7.63 13.49 10.41
C ILE A 77 -8.21 14.53 9.44
N LYS A 78 -8.51 15.75 9.92
CA LYS A 78 -9.02 16.83 9.06
C LYS A 78 -8.00 17.24 7.98
N ALA A 79 -6.73 17.34 8.35
CA ALA A 79 -5.66 17.69 7.40
C ALA A 79 -5.41 16.53 6.42
N ILE A 80 -5.42 15.29 6.91
CA ILE A 80 -5.26 14.09 6.10
C ILE A 80 -6.32 14.01 5.02
N LEU A 81 -7.60 14.13 5.40
CA LEU A 81 -8.72 14.05 4.44
C LEU A 81 -8.73 15.22 3.45
N LYS A 82 -8.27 16.41 3.86
CA LYS A 82 -8.24 17.59 2.99
C LYS A 82 -7.15 17.51 1.92
N TYR A 83 -5.96 17.02 2.26
CA TYR A 83 -4.80 17.05 1.36
C TYR A 83 -4.38 15.67 0.85
N ASN A 84 -5.04 14.60 1.33
CA ASN A 84 -4.65 13.22 1.05
C ASN A 84 -3.17 12.96 1.39
N ILE A 85 -2.70 13.46 2.53
CA ILE A 85 -1.34 13.26 3.03
C ILE A 85 -1.43 12.78 4.48
N HIS A 86 -0.67 11.77 4.85
CA HIS A 86 -0.43 11.42 6.25
C HIS A 86 1.05 11.61 6.57
N SER A 87 1.36 11.99 7.81
CA SER A 87 2.75 12.04 8.25
C SER A 87 2.95 11.46 9.65
N CYS A 88 4.17 10.98 9.88
CA CYS A 88 4.67 10.58 11.19
C CYS A 88 6.16 10.92 11.32
N PRO A 89 6.69 11.00 12.55
CA PRO A 89 8.13 11.10 12.77
C PRO A 89 8.89 9.92 12.15
N ASP A 90 10.10 10.17 11.64
CA ASP A 90 11.03 9.16 11.09
C ASP A 90 11.44 8.10 12.13
N SER A 91 11.27 8.39 13.43
CA SER A 91 11.46 7.41 14.50
C SER A 91 10.41 6.30 14.53
N TYR A 92 9.33 6.43 13.76
CA TYR A 92 8.30 5.40 13.65
C TYR A 92 8.75 4.38 12.59
N SER A 93 9.12 3.18 13.05
CA SER A 93 9.54 2.08 12.17
C SER A 93 8.34 1.35 11.57
N TYR A 94 7.60 2.03 10.69
CA TYR A 94 6.53 1.39 9.92
C TYR A 94 7.13 0.51 8.82
N LYS A 95 6.54 -0.68 8.62
CA LYS A 95 6.77 -1.51 7.45
C LYS A 95 6.12 -0.84 6.25
N ASP A 96 6.69 -1.07 5.08
CA ASP A 96 6.07 -0.69 3.83
C ASP A 96 4.69 -1.37 3.70
N ALA A 97 3.70 -0.60 3.26
CA ALA A 97 2.33 -1.04 3.04
C ALA A 97 1.79 -0.41 1.76
N MET A 98 0.89 -1.11 1.06
CA MET A 98 0.25 -0.60 -0.16
C MET A 98 -0.90 0.36 0.15
N PHE A 99 -1.58 0.12 1.27
CA PHE A 99 -2.70 0.91 1.72
C PHE A 99 -2.49 1.40 3.15
N ILE A 100 -3.15 2.49 3.47
CA ILE A 100 -3.29 2.99 4.84
C ILE A 100 -4.76 3.22 5.16
N THR A 101 -5.14 3.01 6.41
CA THR A 101 -6.45 3.33 6.95
C THR A 101 -6.34 4.05 8.29
N PHE A 102 -7.31 4.93 8.55
CA PHE A 102 -7.32 5.80 9.72
C PHE A 102 -8.43 5.37 10.66
N ARG A 103 -8.05 5.05 11.89
CA ARG A 103 -8.99 4.62 12.93
C ARG A 103 -9.71 5.81 13.54
N ALA A 104 -11.03 5.79 13.48
CA ALA A 104 -11.91 6.66 14.23
C ALA A 104 -12.01 6.22 15.72
N ARG A 105 -12.78 6.96 16.51
CA ARG A 105 -13.06 6.59 17.91
C ARG A 105 -13.65 5.17 17.97
N GLY A 106 -13.09 4.32 18.83
CA GLY A 106 -13.48 2.91 18.93
C GLY A 106 -12.80 1.98 17.93
N GLY A 107 -11.79 2.45 17.18
CA GLY A 107 -10.98 1.61 16.30
C GLY A 107 -11.59 1.32 14.94
N VAL A 108 -12.70 1.98 14.60
CA VAL A 108 -13.43 1.80 13.35
C VAL A 108 -12.63 2.32 12.17
N MET A 109 -12.58 1.54 11.09
CA MET A 109 -11.93 1.86 9.82
C MET A 109 -13.02 1.94 8.74
N ASP A 110 -13.03 3.01 7.94
CA ASP A 110 -14.07 3.23 6.93
C ASP A 110 -13.53 3.20 5.49
N THR A 111 -12.25 3.51 5.30
CA THR A 111 -11.66 3.75 3.99
C THR A 111 -10.22 3.25 3.98
N LEU A 112 -9.85 2.56 2.91
CA LEU A 112 -8.47 2.28 2.55
C LEU A 112 -8.01 3.31 1.53
N TYR A 113 -6.88 3.93 1.80
CA TYR A 113 -6.23 4.88 0.92
C TYR A 113 -5.00 4.20 0.34
N LYS A 114 -4.88 4.13 -0.98
CA LYS A 114 -3.64 3.69 -1.62
C LYS A 114 -2.52 4.68 -1.28
N ILE A 115 -1.33 4.17 -0.98
CA ILE A 115 -0.11 4.98 -0.85
C ILE A 115 0.54 5.01 -2.23
N ASP A 116 0.64 6.19 -2.83
CA ASP A 116 1.29 6.38 -4.13
C ASP A 116 2.81 6.49 -3.97
N ASP A 117 3.27 7.19 -2.93
CA ASP A 117 4.68 7.31 -2.59
C ASP A 117 4.91 7.73 -1.13
N ILE A 118 6.16 7.65 -0.67
CA ILE A 118 6.57 8.06 0.68
C ILE A 118 7.78 8.99 0.57
N LEU A 119 7.60 10.26 0.96
CA LEU A 119 8.69 11.22 1.07
C LEU A 119 9.24 11.23 2.50
N ILE A 120 10.55 11.10 2.63
CA ILE A 120 11.26 11.24 3.92
C ILE A 120 12.10 12.52 3.87
N ILE A 121 11.83 13.47 4.76
CA ILE A 121 12.52 14.77 4.75
C ILE A 121 12.57 15.42 6.13
N ASP A 122 13.65 16.15 6.38
CA ASP A 122 13.74 17.07 7.51
C ASP A 122 13.02 18.39 7.17
N VAL A 123 11.97 18.68 7.92
CA VAL A 123 11.08 19.83 7.71
C VAL A 123 11.62 21.12 8.32
N ASP A 124 12.64 21.05 9.18
CA ASP A 124 13.28 22.23 9.77
C ASP A 124 14.35 22.83 8.86
N LEU A 125 14.67 22.16 7.74
CA LEU A 125 15.54 22.72 6.71
C LEU A 125 14.90 23.99 6.11
N PRO A 126 15.63 25.13 6.05
CA PRO A 126 15.13 26.36 5.42
C PRO A 126 14.66 26.17 3.97
N SER A 127 15.17 25.13 3.31
CA SER A 127 14.86 24.76 1.93
C SER A 127 13.79 23.69 1.77
N PHE A 128 13.09 23.26 2.84
CA PHE A 128 12.05 22.22 2.81
C PHE A 128 11.10 22.37 1.62
N SER A 129 10.43 23.52 1.50
CA SER A 129 9.46 23.76 0.42
C SER A 129 10.09 23.70 -0.97
N THR A 130 11.32 24.18 -1.13
CA THR A 130 12.06 24.15 -2.39
C THR A 130 12.43 22.71 -2.78
N ILE A 131 12.87 21.91 -1.80
CA ILE A 131 13.19 20.49 -2.01
C ILE A 131 11.94 19.72 -2.42
N VAL A 132 10.81 19.93 -1.71
CA VAL A 132 9.54 19.28 -2.02
C VAL A 132 9.08 19.64 -3.43
N LYS A 133 9.08 20.92 -3.81
CA LYS A 133 8.67 21.37 -5.15
C LYS A 133 9.51 20.79 -6.27
N ARG A 134 10.82 20.61 -6.04
CA ARG A 134 11.73 20.05 -7.05
C ARG A 134 11.60 18.54 -7.18
N THR A 135 11.46 17.83 -6.06
CA THR A 135 11.50 16.36 -6.04
C THR A 135 10.12 15.73 -6.25
N TYR A 136 9.05 16.38 -5.78
CA TYR A 136 7.67 15.90 -5.86
C TYR A 136 6.73 16.99 -6.41
N PRO A 137 6.98 17.54 -7.61
CA PRO A 137 6.23 18.69 -8.13
C PRO A 137 4.72 18.47 -8.20
N MET A 138 4.29 17.24 -8.52
CA MET A 138 2.86 16.88 -8.59
C MET A 138 2.15 16.86 -7.24
N TYR A 139 2.89 16.70 -6.14
CA TYR A 139 2.34 16.58 -4.78
C TYR A 139 2.73 17.75 -3.88
N ALA A 140 3.52 18.69 -4.40
CA ALA A 140 4.22 19.67 -3.59
C ALA A 140 3.27 20.54 -2.76
N ASP A 141 2.24 21.09 -3.39
CA ASP A 141 1.26 21.94 -2.70
C ASP A 141 0.50 21.14 -1.63
N ARG A 142 0.10 19.90 -1.92
CA ARG A 142 -0.54 19.01 -0.94
C ARG A 142 0.34 18.76 0.29
N ILE A 143 1.63 18.49 0.08
CA ILE A 143 2.59 18.20 1.16
C ILE A 143 2.83 19.46 2.01
N ILE A 144 3.08 20.59 1.35
CA ILE A 144 3.39 21.87 2.02
C ILE A 144 2.17 22.36 2.80
N ASP A 145 0.99 22.40 2.19
CA ASP A 145 -0.24 22.87 2.84
C ASP A 145 -0.69 21.95 3.98
N TYR A 146 -0.47 20.64 3.84
CA TYR A 146 -0.68 19.69 4.92
C TYR A 146 0.26 19.98 6.09
N TYR A 147 1.56 20.15 5.84
CA TYR A 147 2.53 20.46 6.90
C TYR A 147 2.19 21.77 7.61
N GLU A 148 1.81 22.82 6.87
CA GLU A 148 1.39 24.10 7.42
C GLU A 148 0.21 23.98 8.42
N MET A 149 -0.71 23.04 8.18
CA MET A 149 -1.82 22.77 9.10
C MET A 149 -1.39 22.01 10.36
N ILE A 150 -0.33 21.20 10.30
CA ILE A 150 0.07 20.32 11.43
C ILE A 150 1.33 20.79 12.17
N LYS A 151 2.11 21.76 11.66
CA LYS A 151 3.42 22.19 12.20
C LYS A 151 3.41 22.72 13.64
N LYS A 152 2.22 22.97 14.21
CA LYS A 152 2.03 23.34 15.62
C LYS A 152 2.03 22.13 16.56
N GLU A 153 1.84 20.93 16.02
CA GLU A 153 1.94 19.69 16.79
C GLU A 153 3.38 19.46 17.26
N LYS A 154 3.56 19.06 18.51
CA LYS A 154 4.90 18.89 19.12
C LYS A 154 5.78 17.89 18.38
N TRP A 155 5.18 16.88 17.75
CA TRP A 155 5.89 15.84 17.02
C TRP A 155 6.21 16.23 15.57
N ALA A 156 5.70 17.35 15.06
CA ALA A 156 5.82 17.71 13.65
C ALA A 156 7.12 18.46 13.30
N ARG A 157 7.99 18.77 14.27
CA ARG A 157 9.25 19.51 14.07
C ARG A 157 10.48 18.62 14.17
N VAL A 158 10.46 17.57 13.37
CA VAL A 158 11.54 16.59 13.26
C VAL A 158 11.53 16.07 11.82
N LYS A 159 12.50 15.24 11.46
CA LYS A 159 12.43 14.47 10.23
C LYS A 159 11.13 13.65 10.16
N LEU A 160 10.36 13.82 9.09
CA LEU A 160 9.05 13.20 8.89
C LEU A 160 9.06 12.23 7.71
N HIS A 161 8.24 11.20 7.81
CA HIS A 161 7.68 10.47 6.67
C HIS A 161 6.37 11.14 6.25
N PHE A 162 6.22 11.43 4.97
CA PHE A 162 4.98 11.87 4.35
C PHE A 162 4.48 10.76 3.41
N TYR A 163 3.41 10.09 3.82
CA TYR A 163 2.65 9.14 3.01
C TYR A 163 1.74 9.93 2.07
N ILE A 164 2.05 9.88 0.78
CA ILE A 164 1.28 10.53 -0.27
C ILE A 164 0.15 9.58 -0.69
N LEU A 165 -1.09 9.95 -0.39
CA LEU A 165 -2.25 9.10 -0.62
C LEU A 165 -2.85 9.36 -2.00
N SER A 166 -3.38 8.34 -2.65
CA SER A 166 -4.06 8.51 -3.93
C SER A 166 -5.29 9.42 -3.80
N ASN A 167 -5.53 10.24 -4.83
CA ASN A 167 -6.76 11.01 -4.96
C ASN A 167 -7.93 10.14 -5.37
N ASP A 168 -7.67 9.18 -6.27
CA ASP A 168 -8.70 8.45 -6.99
C ASP A 168 -8.80 6.99 -6.54
N GLU A 169 -7.72 6.40 -6.04
CA GLU A 169 -7.68 5.00 -5.59
C GLU A 169 -7.95 4.88 -4.09
N LYS A 170 -9.24 4.84 -3.75
CA LYS A 170 -9.75 4.63 -2.38
C LYS A 170 -10.76 3.49 -2.37
N VAL A 171 -10.73 2.67 -1.33
CA VAL A 171 -11.71 1.57 -1.14
C VAL A 171 -12.54 1.84 0.10
N ILE A 172 -13.85 2.00 -0.08
CA ILE A 172 -14.79 2.17 1.02
C ILE A 172 -15.08 0.81 1.66
N LEU A 173 -14.86 0.71 2.96
CA LEU A 173 -15.14 -0.46 3.78
C LEU A 173 -16.55 -0.39 4.35
N SER A 174 -17.53 -0.83 3.56
CA SER A 174 -18.97 -0.73 3.90
C SER A 174 -19.35 -1.39 5.24
N HIS A 175 -18.64 -2.46 5.63
CA HIS A 175 -18.87 -3.20 6.87
C HIS A 175 -18.10 -2.66 8.08
N LYS A 176 -17.32 -1.57 7.91
CA LYS A 176 -16.65 -0.80 8.97
C LYS A 176 -15.88 -1.67 9.99
N PRO A 177 -14.87 -2.44 9.54
CA PRO A 177 -14.09 -3.30 10.43
C PRO A 177 -13.43 -2.49 11.56
N LYS A 178 -13.13 -3.17 12.66
CA LYS A 178 -12.52 -2.56 13.85
C LYS A 178 -11.16 -3.19 14.13
N ALA A 179 -10.19 -2.35 14.49
CA ALA A 179 -8.88 -2.84 14.87
C ALA A 179 -8.87 -3.45 16.29
N PRO A 180 -8.11 -4.53 16.53
CA PRO A 180 -7.88 -5.11 17.85
C PRO A 180 -7.13 -4.12 18.75
N ARG A 181 -7.66 -3.86 19.95
CA ARG A 181 -6.98 -3.15 21.06
C ARG A 181 -6.41 -1.74 20.75
N ARG A 182 -5.96 -1.07 21.82
CA ARG A 182 -5.31 0.25 21.76
C ARG A 182 -3.82 0.13 21.42
N GLN A 183 -3.48 -0.23 20.19
CA GLN A 183 -2.10 -0.09 19.67
C GLN A 183 -1.94 1.23 18.92
N SER A 184 -0.71 1.78 18.80
CA SER A 184 -0.44 3.02 18.05
C SER A 184 -0.66 2.83 16.54
N HIS A 185 -0.30 1.65 16.05
CA HIS A 185 -0.52 1.18 14.69
C HIS A 185 -0.75 -0.34 14.69
N THR A 186 -1.32 -0.87 13.63
CA THR A 186 -1.56 -2.30 13.41
C THR A 186 -1.49 -2.56 11.91
N TYR A 187 -1.09 -3.76 11.51
CA TYR A 187 -1.13 -4.16 10.10
C TYR A 187 -2.20 -5.20 9.85
N PHE A 188 -2.78 -5.18 8.65
CA PHE A 188 -3.75 -6.15 8.19
C PHE A 188 -3.38 -6.66 6.81
N LYS A 189 -3.82 -7.88 6.50
CA LYS A 189 -3.89 -8.32 5.11
C LYS A 189 -5.07 -7.63 4.45
N LEU A 190 -4.93 -7.24 3.19
CA LEU A 190 -6.00 -6.52 2.49
C LEU A 190 -7.32 -7.31 2.49
N TYR A 191 -7.26 -8.63 2.27
CA TYR A 191 -8.47 -9.46 2.27
C TYR A 191 -9.18 -9.50 3.63
N GLU A 192 -8.49 -9.29 4.75
CA GLU A 192 -9.10 -9.30 6.08
C GLU A 192 -10.01 -8.09 6.26
N LEU A 193 -9.62 -6.94 5.69
CA LEU A 193 -10.41 -5.72 5.72
C LEU A 193 -11.48 -5.66 4.63
N LEU A 194 -11.39 -6.45 3.57
CA LEU A 194 -12.40 -6.46 2.50
C LEU A 194 -13.50 -7.49 2.72
N ASP A 195 -13.22 -8.56 3.46
CA ASP A 195 -14.16 -9.66 3.69
C ASP A 195 -15.10 -9.37 4.88
N SER A 196 -16.32 -8.95 4.57
CA SER A 196 -17.37 -8.68 5.56
C SER A 196 -17.78 -9.89 6.42
N SER A 197 -17.38 -11.12 6.04
CA SER A 197 -17.68 -12.34 6.82
C SER A 197 -16.67 -12.59 7.94
N LYS A 198 -15.54 -11.87 7.97
CA LYS A 198 -14.51 -12.03 8.99
C LYS A 198 -14.67 -11.01 10.11
N LEU A 199 -14.86 -11.51 11.32
CA LEU A 199 -14.70 -10.71 12.53
C LEU A 199 -13.21 -10.43 12.73
N ILE A 200 -12.84 -9.17 12.60
CA ILE A 200 -11.51 -8.69 12.99
C ILE A 200 -11.60 -8.44 14.49
N HIS A 201 -11.04 -9.37 15.27
CA HIS A 201 -11.01 -9.33 16.74
C HIS A 201 -9.82 -8.54 17.25
#